data_AF-A0A5E4MI54-F1
#
_entry.id   AF-A0A5E4MI54-F1
#
_cell.length_a   1.000
_cell.length_b   1.000
_cell.length_c   1.000
_cell.angle_alpha   90.00
_cell.angle_beta   90.00
_cell.angle_gamma   90.00
#
_symmetry.space_group_name_H-M   'P 1'
#
loop_
_entity.id
_entity.type
_entity.pdbx_description
1 polymer ?
#
loop_
_entity_poly.entity_id
_entity_poly.type
_entity_poly.pdbx_seq_one_letter_code
_entity_poly.pdbx_strand_id
1 'polypeptide(L)' 'MREELPTTNECGLINLNNSDQEGSHWVAWIKHESLKIYFDSYGNANPPKELLKYLKENNLKITSRRFQD' A
#
# COMPACT_ATOMS: atom_id res chain seq x y z
N MET A 1 9.88 -18.15 -7.21
CA MET A 1 9.87 -16.75 -6.71
C MET A 1 10.72 -15.94 -7.67
N ARG A 2 10.44 -14.65 -7.93
CA ARG A 2 11.37 -13.85 -8.75
C ARG A 2 12.53 -13.40 -7.85
N GLU A 3 13.73 -13.38 -8.40
CA GLU A 3 14.93 -12.89 -7.72
C GLU A 3 14.96 -11.35 -7.61
N GLU A 4 14.18 -10.67 -8.45
CA GLU A 4 14.14 -9.20 -8.52
C GLU A 4 12.71 -8.66 -8.45
N LEU A 5 12.59 -7.49 -7.84
CA LEU A 5 11.35 -6.74 -7.72
C LEU A 5 11.02 -5.98 -9.02
N PRO A 6 9.73 -5.86 -9.40
CA PRO A 6 9.34 -5.07 -10.55
C PRO A 6 9.73 -3.59 -10.42
N THR A 7 10.42 -3.07 -11.43
CA THR A 7 10.90 -1.68 -11.41
C THR A 7 9.83 -0.66 -11.78
N THR A 8 8.80 -1.06 -12.55
CA THR A 8 7.82 -0.12 -13.15
C THR A 8 6.39 -0.38 -12.67
N ASN A 9 5.90 -1.61 -12.82
CA ASN A 9 4.50 -1.97 -12.57
C ASN A 9 4.44 -3.05 -11.50
N GLU A 10 3.81 -2.71 -10.38
CA GLU A 10 3.72 -3.58 -9.21
C GLU A 10 2.46 -3.24 -8.40
N CYS A 11 1.88 -4.22 -7.73
CA CYS A 11 0.86 -4.00 -6.73
C CYS A 11 1.07 -4.96 -5.58
N GLY A 12 0.50 -4.61 -4.42
CA GLY A 12 0.59 -5.45 -3.24
C GLY A 12 -0.55 -5.23 -2.28
N LEU A 13 -0.78 -6.24 -1.44
CA LEU A 13 -1.60 -6.15 -0.25
C LEU A 13 -0.67 -6.16 0.96
N ILE A 14 -0.89 -5.24 1.89
CA ILE A 14 -0.15 -5.15 3.14
C ILE A 14 -1.12 -5.26 4.29
N ASN A 15 -0.71 -6.00 5.29
CA ASN A 15 -1.37 -6.01 6.58
C ASN A 15 -0.82 -4.87 7.44
N LEU A 16 -1.69 -4.08 8.07
CA LEU A 16 -1.27 -3.02 8.98
C LEU A 16 -0.99 -3.52 10.41
N ASN A 17 -1.35 -4.77 10.72
CA ASN A 17 -0.98 -5.41 11.97
C ASN A 17 0.51 -5.81 11.98
N ASN A 18 1.08 -5.96 13.17
CA ASN A 18 2.44 -6.47 13.34
C ASN A 18 2.51 -7.96 12.91
N SER A 19 3.70 -8.44 12.58
CA SER A 19 3.90 -9.81 12.07
C SER A 19 3.55 -10.92 13.06
N ASP A 20 3.46 -10.60 14.35
CA ASP A 20 3.07 -11.50 15.43
C ASP A 20 1.56 -11.47 15.74
N GLN A 21 0.80 -10.60 15.06
CA GLN A 21 -0.64 -10.43 15.25
C GLN A 21 -1.44 -11.12 14.15
N GLU A 22 -2.68 -11.50 14.49
CA GLU A 22 -3.65 -11.94 13.50
C GLU A 22 -3.99 -10.79 12.55
N GLY A 23 -4.17 -11.11 11.27
CA GLY A 23 -4.40 -10.11 10.26
C GLY A 23 -5.83 -9.60 10.22
N SER A 24 -6.04 -8.34 10.61
CA SER A 24 -7.36 -7.70 10.67
C SER A 24 -7.54 -6.58 9.65
N HIS A 25 -6.49 -5.80 9.34
CA HIS A 25 -6.62 -4.63 8.46
C HIS A 25 -5.67 -4.73 7.27
N TRP A 26 -6.23 -5.05 6.10
CA TRP A 26 -5.49 -5.15 4.86
C TRP A 26 -5.71 -3.94 3.98
N VAL A 27 -4.63 -3.38 3.45
CA VAL A 27 -4.63 -2.25 2.52
C VAL A 27 -3.95 -2.66 1.23
N ALA A 28 -4.33 -2.01 0.13
CA ALA A 28 -3.74 -2.26 -1.18
C ALA A 28 -2.89 -1.08 -1.61
N TRP A 29 -1.89 -1.34 -2.45
CA TRP A 29 -1.17 -0.30 -3.15
C TRP A 29 -0.88 -0.74 -4.59
N ILE A 30 -0.76 0.25 -5.46
CA ILE A 30 -0.34 0.07 -6.85
C ILE A 30 0.72 1.10 -7.20
N LYS A 31 1.72 0.63 -7.94
CA LYS A 31 2.71 1.41 -8.65
C LYS A 31 2.56 1.08 -10.13
N HIS A 32 2.22 2.08 -10.93
CA HIS A 32 2.09 1.95 -12.37
C HIS A 32 2.80 3.13 -13.02
N GLU A 33 3.97 2.89 -13.60
CA GLU A 33 4.85 3.94 -14.13
C GLU A 33 5.16 5.00 -13.05
N SER A 34 4.68 6.23 -13.23
CA SER A 34 4.83 7.35 -12.28
C SER A 34 3.69 7.44 -11.27
N LEU A 35 2.59 6.72 -11.50
CA LEU A 35 1.42 6.71 -10.64
C LEU A 35 1.66 5.76 -9.46
N LYS A 36 1.43 6.27 -8.25
CA LYS A 36 1.44 5.47 -7.03
C LYS A 36 0.14 5.76 -6.28
N ILE A 37 -0.59 4.71 -5.92
CA ILE A 37 -1.82 4.83 -5.15
C ILE A 37 -1.73 3.91 -3.95
N TYR A 38 -2.06 4.46 -2.78
CA TYR A 38 -2.40 3.73 -1.58
C TYR A 38 -3.90 3.71 -1.41
N PHE A 39 -4.46 2.52 -1.24
CA PHE A 39 -5.89 2.28 -1.09
C PHE A 39 -6.18 1.64 0.27
N ASP A 40 -6.97 2.36 1.06
CA ASP A 40 -7.58 1.87 2.29
C ASP A 40 -9.10 1.94 2.15
N SER A 41 -9.77 0.80 2.22
CA SER A 41 -11.23 0.70 2.08
C SER A 41 -12.00 1.36 3.22
N TYR A 42 -11.40 1.48 4.41
CA TYR A 42 -11.96 2.21 5.56
C TYR A 42 -11.61 3.71 5.53
N GLY A 43 -10.80 4.15 4.58
CA GLY A 43 -10.51 5.56 4.28
C GLY A 43 -9.82 6.36 5.39
N ASN A 44 -9.17 5.71 6.36
CA ASN A 44 -8.70 6.37 7.59
C ASN A 44 -7.23 6.11 7.95
N ALA A 45 -6.59 5.11 7.35
CA ALA A 45 -5.22 4.75 7.69
C ALA A 45 -4.22 5.49 6.78
N ASN A 46 -3.22 6.12 7.40
CA ASN A 46 -2.04 6.57 6.66
C ASN A 46 -1.19 5.36 6.26
N PRO A 47 -0.49 5.40 5.11
CA PRO A 47 0.43 4.34 4.71
C PRO A 47 1.53 4.13 5.77
N PRO A 48 1.95 2.88 6.04
CA PRO A 48 3.06 2.62 6.94
C PRO A 48 4.37 3.18 6.37
N LYS A 49 5.32 3.55 7.25
CA LYS A 49 6.58 4.21 6.86
C LYS A 49 7.42 3.34 5.93
N GLU A 50 7.35 2.03 6.11
CA GLU A 50 8.03 1.02 5.31
C GLU A 50 7.54 1.06 3.86
N LEU A 51 6.22 1.19 3.66
CA LEU A 51 5.63 1.31 2.33
C LEU A 51 5.97 2.65 1.68
N LEU A 52 5.96 3.75 2.44
CA LEU A 52 6.39 5.07 1.96
C LEU A 52 7.84 5.04 1.46
N LYS A 53 8.73 4.44 2.25
CA LYS A 53 10.15 4.24 1.89
C LYS A 53 10.30 3.36 0.65
N TYR A 54 9.54 2.27 0.57
CA TYR A 54 9.56 1.35 -0.57
C TYR A 54 9.12 2.04 -1.87
N LEU A 55 8.00 2.76 -1.80
CA LEU A 55 7.41 3.46 -2.95
C LEU A 55 8.15 4.76 -3.29
N LYS A 56 9.16 5.18 -2.52
CA LYS A 56 9.89 6.44 -2.68
C LYS A 56 8.91 7.62 -2.74
N GLU A 57 8.19 7.84 -1.63
CA GLU A 57 7.26 8.94 -1.24
C GLU A 57 6.70 9.89 -2.31
N ASN A 58 7.54 10.43 -3.20
CA ASN A 58 7.19 11.29 -4.32
C ASN A 58 5.95 10.77 -5.07
N ASN A 59 4.89 11.59 -5.07
CA ASN A 59 3.63 11.41 -5.79
C ASN A 59 2.72 10.25 -5.34
N LEU A 60 2.84 9.76 -4.11
CA LEU A 60 1.86 8.81 -3.57
C LEU A 60 0.50 9.48 -3.35
N LYS A 61 -0.52 8.96 -4.02
CA LYS A 61 -1.92 9.37 -3.82
C LYS A 61 -2.58 8.45 -2.81
N ILE A 62 -3.22 9.02 -1.80
CA ILE A 62 -3.99 8.28 -0.79
C ILE A 62 -5.47 8.42 -1.13
N THR A 63 -6.20 7.31 -1.15
CA THR A 63 -7.66 7.37 -1.31
C THR A 63 -8.33 7.85 -0.04
N SER A 64 -9.13 8.91 -0.13
CA SER A 64 -9.94 9.43 0.99
C SER A 64 -11.36 8.88 1.03
N ARG A 65 -11.80 8.19 -0.02
CA ARG A 65 -13.14 7.62 -0.11
C ARG A 65 -13.21 6.31 0.69
N ARG A 66 -14.22 6.22 1.53
CA ARG A 66 -14.61 4.98 2.23
C ARG A 66 -15.47 4.09 1.33
N PHE A 67 -15.19 2.80 1.37
CA PHE A 67 -15.89 1.75 0.62
C PHE A 67 -16.43 0.65 1.55
N GLN A 68 -16.09 0.70 2.83
CA GLN A 68 -16.56 -0.20 3.88
C GLN A 68 -17.06 0.65 5.06
N ASP A 69 -18.08 0.15 5.74
CA ASP A 69 -18.74 0.76 6.89
C ASP A 69 -18.13 0.28 8.22
#